data_AF-A0A7J9PX72-F1
#
_entry.id   AF-A0A7J9PX72-F1
#
_cell.length_a   1.000
_cell.length_b   1.000
_cell.length_c   1.000
_cell.angle_alpha   90.00
_cell.angle_beta   90.00
_cell.angle_gamma   90.00
#
_symmetry.space_group_name_H-M   'P 1'
#
loop_
_entity.id
_entity.type
_entity.pdbx_description
1 polymer ?
#
loop_
_entity_poly.entity_id
_entity_poly.type
_entity_poly.pdbx_seq_one_letter_code
_entity_poly.pdbx_strand_id
1 'polypeptide(L)'
;MTKIKGIGARVAGAIADNAKIDRCRKIGTLNEEEIERLNEVIKNLPKYVPIWMLNRQCDISTGGNVHLTGYDMDMAIKEDINLMKKIRCYKGIRHETGQRVRGQRTRAHGRTGLTVGVTRKVLMEAAKKKKGEEKKGGRKEEKKGEETKK
;
A
#
# COMPACT_ATOMS: atom_id res chain seq x y z
N MET A 1 17.31 -0.97 -1.64
CA MET A 1 16.63 0.27 -1.20
C MET A 1 15.24 0.47 -1.79
N THR A 2 14.94 -0.01 -3.00
CA THR A 2 13.64 0.19 -3.69
C THR A 2 12.39 -0.35 -3.00
N LYS A 3 12.54 -1.19 -1.96
CA LYS A 3 11.40 -1.68 -1.15
C LYS A 3 10.84 -0.59 -0.24
N ILE A 4 11.60 0.46 0.05
CA ILE A 4 11.17 1.58 0.89
C ILE A 4 10.23 2.46 0.05
N LYS A 5 9.00 2.69 0.53
CA LYS A 5 8.05 3.59 -0.13
C LYS A 5 8.66 5.00 -0.24
N GLY A 6 8.53 5.59 -1.42
CA GLY A 6 9.11 6.91 -1.74
C GLY A 6 10.46 6.83 -2.48
N ILE A 7 11.20 5.72 -2.38
CA ILE A 7 12.51 5.56 -3.02
C ILE A 7 12.43 4.65 -4.24
N GLY A 8 12.60 5.22 -5.43
CA GLY A 8 12.71 4.50 -6.70
C GLY A 8 14.13 4.06 -7.04
N ALA A 9 14.31 3.29 -8.12
CA ALA A 9 15.63 2.79 -8.54
C ALA A 9 16.62 3.93 -8.87
N ARG A 10 16.16 5.00 -9.53
CA ARG A 10 16.99 6.16 -9.87
C ARG A 10 17.44 6.93 -8.63
N VAL A 11 16.52 7.17 -7.71
CA VAL A 11 16.79 7.87 -6.45
C VAL A 11 17.73 7.05 -5.57
N ALA A 12 17.52 5.73 -5.51
CA ALA A 12 18.42 4.82 -4.81
C ALA A 12 19.86 4.86 -5.37
N GLY A 13 20.01 4.95 -6.70
CA GLY A 13 21.33 5.13 -7.33
C GLY A 13 22.00 6.43 -6.89
N ALA A 14 21.27 7.56 -6.94
CA ALA A 14 21.82 8.85 -6.50
C ALA A 14 22.19 8.86 -5.01
N ILE A 15 21.39 8.21 -4.15
CA ILE A 15 21.70 8.07 -2.72
C ILE A 15 22.99 7.27 -2.52
N ALA A 16 23.16 6.15 -3.24
CA ALA A 16 24.36 5.33 -3.14
C ALA A 16 25.62 6.06 -3.62
N ASP A 17 25.51 6.83 -4.71
CA ASP A 17 26.62 7.65 -5.22
C ASP A 17 27.05 8.72 -4.21
N ASN A 18 26.08 9.41 -3.61
CA ASN A 18 26.34 10.45 -2.62
C ASN A 18 26.91 9.87 -1.32
N ALA A 19 26.46 8.68 -0.91
CA ALA A 19 27.02 7.94 0.22
C ALA A 19 28.36 7.25 -0.10
N LYS A 20 28.82 7.29 -1.37
CA LYS A 20 30.03 6.62 -1.88
C LYS A 20 30.04 5.11 -1.62
N ILE A 21 28.88 4.47 -1.73
CA ILE A 21 28.72 3.02 -1.57
C ILE A 21 28.52 2.39 -2.94
N ASP A 22 29.17 1.26 -3.19
CA ASP A 22 29.01 0.53 -4.44
C ASP A 22 27.56 0.02 -4.59
N ARG A 23 26.96 0.30 -5.76
CA ARG A 23 25.57 -0.04 -6.09
C ARG A 23 25.35 -1.54 -6.22
N CYS A 24 26.39 -2.28 -6.61
CA CYS A 24 26.32 -3.72 -6.86
C CYS A 24 26.54 -4.56 -5.59
N ARG A 25 27.00 -3.94 -4.50
CA ARG A 25 27.23 -4.62 -3.22
C ARG A 25 25.91 -5.08 -2.61
N LYS A 26 25.93 -6.26 -1.98
CA LYS A 26 24.75 -6.81 -1.29
C LYS A 26 24.49 -6.01 -0.01
N ILE A 27 23.21 -5.71 0.24
CA ILE A 27 22.79 -4.93 1.43
C ILE A 27 23.25 -5.59 2.74
N GLY A 28 23.25 -6.91 2.82
CA GLY A 28 23.62 -7.64 4.03
C GLY A 28 25.11 -7.62 4.39
N THR A 29 25.98 -7.05 3.54
CA THR A 29 27.42 -6.94 3.82
C THR A 29 27.85 -5.52 4.18
N LEU A 30 26.90 -4.60 4.37
CA LEU A 30 27.17 -3.21 4.74
C LEU A 30 27.47 -3.11 6.24
N ASN A 31 28.40 -2.22 6.59
CA ASN A 31 28.71 -1.91 7.98
C ASN A 31 27.67 -0.93 8.56
N GLU A 32 27.55 -0.88 9.89
CA GLU A 32 26.60 0.03 10.56
C GLU A 32 26.90 1.51 10.23
N GLU A 33 28.17 1.89 10.13
CA GLU A 33 28.56 3.24 9.72
C GLU A 33 28.09 3.60 8.30
N GLU A 34 28.12 2.62 7.37
CA GLU A 34 27.66 2.82 6.00
C GLU A 34 26.12 2.96 5.97
N ILE A 35 25.42 2.23 6.83
CA ILE A 35 23.97 2.31 7.01
C ILE A 35 23.57 3.68 7.58
N GLU A 36 24.31 4.18 8.56
CA GLU A 36 24.05 5.51 9.14
C GLU A 36 24.22 6.62 8.09
N ARG A 37 25.31 6.59 7.31
CA ARG A 37 25.51 7.52 6.18
C ARG A 37 24.36 7.47 5.17
N LEU A 38 23.87 6.28 4.84
CA LEU A 38 22.69 6.13 3.95
C LEU A 38 21.44 6.78 4.56
N ASN A 39 21.21 6.58 5.86
CA ASN A 39 20.07 7.16 6.56
C ASN A 39 20.14 8.68 6.62
N GLU A 40 21.33 9.26 6.84
CA GLU A 40 21.54 10.71 6.81
C GLU A 40 21.25 11.32 5.44
N VAL A 41 21.72 10.66 4.36
CA VAL A 41 21.45 11.09 2.98
C VAL A 41 19.97 11.00 2.65
N ILE A 42 19.28 9.94 3.11
CA ILE A 42 17.82 9.81 2.93
C ILE A 42 17.08 10.94 3.63
N LYS A 43 17.42 11.25 4.89
CA LYS A 43 16.78 12.34 5.65
C LYS A 43 17.03 13.70 5.00
N ASN A 44 18.22 13.92 4.46
CA ASN A 44 18.65 15.21 3.88
C ASN A 44 18.70 15.21 2.35
N LEU A 45 17.81 14.46 1.69
CA LEU A 45 17.85 14.30 0.23
C LEU A 45 17.77 15.62 -0.58
N PRO A 46 17.02 16.67 -0.15
CA PRO A 46 16.94 17.93 -0.89
C PRO A 46 18.27 18.67 -1.07
N LYS A 47 19.28 18.39 -0.23
CA LYS A 47 20.60 19.04 -0.32
C LYS A 47 21.48 18.44 -1.42
N TYR A 48 21.37 17.12 -1.60
CA TYR A 48 22.27 16.36 -2.48
C TYR A 48 21.72 16.15 -3.89
N VAL A 49 20.43 16.43 -4.09
CA VAL A 49 19.71 16.06 -5.30
C VAL A 49 18.94 17.27 -5.83
N PRO A 50 18.88 17.48 -7.16
CA PRO A 50 18.11 18.58 -7.73
C PRO A 50 16.62 18.44 -7.45
N ILE A 51 15.94 19.60 -7.41
CA ILE A 51 14.52 19.74 -7.02
C ILE A 51 13.60 18.80 -7.80
N TRP A 52 13.81 18.66 -9.12
CA TRP A 52 12.96 17.86 -10.00
C TRP A 52 12.94 16.36 -9.66
N MET A 53 13.92 15.86 -8.90
CA MET A 53 13.99 14.46 -8.48
C MET A 53 13.26 14.21 -7.15
N LEU A 54 12.87 15.26 -6.43
CA LEU A 54 12.11 15.15 -5.18
C LEU A 54 10.65 14.80 -5.48
N ASN A 55 10.02 14.06 -4.56
CA ASN A 55 8.67 13.52 -4.78
C ASN A 55 7.54 14.49 -4.39
N ARG A 56 7.81 15.48 -3.54
CA ARG A 56 6.86 16.52 -3.14
C ARG A 56 7.53 17.89 -3.25
N GLN A 57 7.32 18.52 -4.41
CA GLN A 57 7.79 19.86 -4.71
C GLN A 57 6.67 20.87 -4.40
N CYS A 58 7.04 22.04 -3.87
CA CYS A 58 6.11 23.11 -3.50
C CYS A 58 4.93 22.62 -2.63
N ASP A 59 5.24 22.11 -1.43
CA ASP A 59 4.20 21.67 -0.50
C ASP A 59 3.21 22.80 -0.16
N ILE A 60 1.93 22.48 -0.05
CA ILE A 60 0.86 23.47 0.18
C ILE A 60 0.95 24.15 1.55
N SER A 61 1.48 23.45 2.56
CA SER A 61 1.57 23.94 3.93
C SER A 61 2.89 24.68 4.16
N THR A 62 3.99 24.06 3.75
CA THR A 62 5.34 24.55 4.07
C THR A 62 5.94 25.43 2.96
N GLY A 63 5.44 25.32 1.72
CA GLY A 63 6.00 25.98 0.53
C GLY A 63 7.35 25.40 0.06
N GLY A 64 8.01 24.59 0.89
CA GLY A 64 9.31 23.97 0.61
C GLY A 64 9.23 22.71 -0.26
N ASN A 65 10.41 22.25 -0.69
CA ASN A 65 10.58 20.99 -1.41
C ASN A 65 11.05 19.90 -0.44
N VAL A 66 10.29 18.81 -0.36
CA VAL A 66 10.56 17.71 0.58
C VAL A 66 10.59 16.37 -0.15
N HIS A 67 11.32 15.42 0.42
CA HIS A 67 11.27 14.03 0.00
C HIS A 67 10.61 13.19 1.09
N LEU A 68 9.36 12.77 0.87
CA LEU A 68 8.62 11.96 1.82
C LEU A 68 8.97 10.48 1.68
N THR A 69 9.12 9.78 2.81
CA THR A 69 9.54 8.38 2.82
C THR A 69 8.62 7.55 3.70
N GLY A 70 8.39 6.29 3.35
CA GLY A 70 7.65 5.36 4.20
C GLY A 70 6.19 5.79 4.46
N TYR A 71 5.87 5.94 5.75
CA TYR A 71 4.53 6.27 6.24
C TYR A 71 4.12 7.71 5.92
N ASP A 72 5.06 8.66 5.97
CA ASP A 72 4.79 10.08 5.76
C ASP A 72 4.20 10.34 4.36
N MET A 73 4.61 9.54 3.38
CA MET A 73 4.05 9.58 2.02
C MET A 73 2.58 9.17 2.00
N ASP A 74 2.19 8.10 2.71
CA ASP A 74 0.82 7.64 2.78
C ASP A 74 -0.07 8.66 3.53
N MET A 75 0.48 9.28 4.59
CA MET A 75 -0.21 10.31 5.37
C MET A 75 -0.47 11.56 4.54
N ALA A 76 0.55 12.08 3.85
CA ALA A 76 0.41 13.25 2.98
C ALA A 76 -0.63 13.03 1.87
N ILE A 77 -0.66 11.86 1.23
CA ILE A 77 -1.66 11.53 0.21
C ILE A 77 -3.08 11.54 0.81
N LYS A 78 -3.25 11.00 2.03
CA LYS A 78 -4.56 11.00 2.71
C LYS A 78 -5.00 12.42 3.05
N GLU A 79 -4.10 13.26 3.54
CA GLU A 79 -4.37 14.66 3.85
C GLU A 79 -4.78 15.44 2.60
N ASP A 80 -4.05 15.29 1.49
CA ASP A 80 -4.40 15.90 0.21
C ASP A 80 -5.79 15.46 -0.28
N ILE A 81 -6.11 14.16 -0.16
CA ILE A 81 -7.43 13.62 -0.52
C ILE A 81 -8.53 14.17 0.38
N ASN A 82 -8.28 14.25 1.69
CA ASN A 82 -9.23 14.77 2.65
C ASN A 82 -9.50 16.26 2.42
N LEU A 83 -8.47 17.04 2.09
CA LEU A 83 -8.61 18.44 1.69
C LEU A 83 -9.51 18.57 0.45
N MET A 84 -9.27 17.76 -0.60
CA MET A 84 -10.09 17.75 -1.81
C MET A 84 -11.56 17.38 -1.51
N LYS A 85 -11.80 16.43 -0.60
CA LYS A 85 -13.16 16.06 -0.16
C LYS A 85 -13.84 17.21 0.59
N LYS A 86 -13.13 17.89 1.50
CA LYS A 86 -13.64 19.05 2.25
C LYS A 86 -14.03 20.21 1.33
N ILE A 87 -13.20 20.51 0.33
CA ILE A 87 -13.46 21.57 -0.67
C ILE A 87 -14.63 21.20 -1.60
N ARG A 88 -15.03 19.92 -1.68
CA ARG A 88 -16.03 19.40 -2.63
C ARG A 88 -15.68 19.65 -4.10
N CYS A 89 -14.38 19.64 -4.44
CA CYS A 89 -13.96 19.71 -5.84
C CYS A 89 -14.31 18.41 -6.59
N TYR A 90 -14.37 18.46 -7.93
CA TYR A 90 -14.67 17.28 -8.77
C TYR A 90 -13.82 16.06 -8.40
N LYS A 91 -12.51 16.26 -8.23
CA LYS A 91 -11.57 15.20 -7.84
C LYS A 91 -11.90 14.62 -6.45
N GLY A 92 -12.27 15.48 -5.50
CA GLY A 92 -12.71 15.07 -4.17
C GLY A 92 -13.95 14.16 -4.19
N ILE A 93 -14.98 14.56 -4.94
CA ILE A 93 -16.22 13.77 -5.10
C ILE A 93 -15.93 12.42 -5.79
N ARG A 94 -15.02 12.40 -6.77
CA ARG A 94 -14.59 11.15 -7.42
C ARG A 94 -13.83 10.23 -6.45
N HIS A 95 -12.98 10.79 -5.60
CA HIS A 95 -12.29 10.03 -4.55
C HIS A 95 -13.23 9.52 -3.45
N GLU A 96 -14.30 10.24 -3.15
CA GLU A 96 -15.36 9.81 -2.22
C GLU A 96 -16.18 8.65 -2.78
N THR A 97 -16.55 8.74 -4.06
CA THR A 97 -17.30 7.69 -4.78
C THR A 97 -16.45 6.51 -5.25
N GLY A 98 -15.13 6.55 -5.05
CA GLY A 98 -14.19 5.51 -5.49
C GLY A 98 -13.99 5.43 -7.01
N GLN A 99 -14.37 6.46 -7.75
CA GLN A 99 -14.27 6.51 -9.20
C GLN A 99 -12.90 7.04 -9.65
N ARG A 100 -12.44 6.61 -10.83
CA ARG A 100 -11.21 7.11 -11.45
C ARG A 100 -11.30 8.62 -11.75
N VAL A 101 -10.24 9.37 -11.48
CA VAL A 101 -10.27 10.86 -11.45
C VAL A 101 -9.98 11.52 -12.81
N ARG A 102 -9.07 10.98 -13.62
CA ARG A 102 -8.52 11.64 -14.82
C ARG A 102 -9.40 11.50 -16.08
N GLY A 103 -10.72 11.63 -15.96
CA GLY A 103 -11.64 11.57 -17.12
C GLY A 103 -11.74 10.20 -17.79
N GLN A 104 -11.38 9.13 -17.09
CA GLN A 104 -11.47 7.77 -17.63
C GLN A 104 -12.93 7.38 -17.86
N ARG A 105 -13.21 6.67 -18.97
CA ARG A 105 -14.55 6.18 -19.32
C ARG A 105 -14.96 5.04 -18.36
N THR A 106 -15.88 5.33 -17.44
CA THR A 106 -16.36 4.37 -16.43
C THR A 106 -17.55 3.51 -16.89
N ARG A 107 -18.09 3.74 -18.09
CA ARG A 107 -19.18 2.92 -18.66
C ARG A 107 -18.75 1.47 -18.91
N ALA A 108 -17.57 1.28 -19.50
CA ALA A 108 -17.04 -0.03 -19.87
C ALA A 108 -15.93 -0.53 -18.92
N HIS A 109 -15.14 0.39 -18.35
CA HIS A 109 -13.94 0.05 -17.58
C HIS A 109 -14.03 0.45 -16.11
N GLY A 110 -13.22 -0.18 -15.27
CA GLY A 110 -13.16 0.14 -13.84
C GLY A 110 -14.41 -0.26 -13.06
N ARG A 111 -15.15 -1.26 -13.55
CA ARG A 111 -16.30 -1.85 -12.84
C ARG A 111 -15.78 -2.54 -11.58
N THR A 112 -16.12 -2.00 -10.42
CA THR A 112 -15.84 -2.60 -9.12
C THR A 112 -17.05 -3.41 -8.67
N GLY A 113 -16.98 -4.71 -8.91
CA GLY A 113 -18.00 -5.69 -8.56
C GLY A 113 -17.77 -6.97 -9.35
N LEU A 114 -17.67 -8.12 -8.67
CA LEU A 114 -17.77 -9.42 -9.33
C LEU A 114 -19.12 -9.48 -10.05
N THR A 115 -19.15 -10.04 -11.27
CA THR A 115 -20.40 -10.44 -11.92
C THR A 115 -21.25 -11.19 -10.90
N VAL A 116 -22.48 -10.70 -10.66
CA VAL A 116 -23.40 -11.15 -9.60
C VAL A 116 -23.54 -12.69 -9.52
N GLY A 117 -23.33 -13.40 -10.64
CA GLY A 117 -23.33 -14.86 -10.69
C GLY A 117 -22.15 -15.56 -9.98
N VAL A 118 -20.94 -14.99 -10.02
CA VAL A 118 -19.72 -15.64 -9.47
C VAL A 118 -19.67 -15.52 -7.95
N THR A 119 -20.11 -14.39 -7.38
CA THR A 119 -20.20 -14.21 -5.92
C THR A 119 -21.25 -15.09 -5.28
N ARG A 120 -22.43 -15.23 -5.90
CA ARG A 120 -23.49 -16.14 -5.41
C ARG A 120 -22.99 -17.57 -5.35
N LYS A 121 -22.29 -18.05 -6.38
CA LYS A 121 -21.76 -19.42 -6.42
C LYS A 121 -20.72 -19.66 -5.32
N VAL A 122 -19.75 -18.74 -5.17
CA VAL A 122 -18.69 -18.84 -4.14
C VAL A 122 -19.28 -18.79 -2.72
N LEU A 123 -20.26 -17.91 -2.47
CA LEU A 123 -20.96 -17.83 -1.18
C LEU A 123 -21.81 -19.08 -0.90
N MET A 124 -22.51 -19.62 -1.90
CA MET A 124 -23.26 -20.87 -1.76
C MET A 124 -22.36 -22.08 -1.54
N GLU A 125 -21.20 -22.16 -2.20
CA GLU A 125 -20.21 -23.22 -1.99
C GLU A 125 -19.55 -23.10 -0.61
N ALA A 126 -19.24 -21.89 -0.15
CA ALA A 126 -18.76 -21.64 1.20
C ALA A 126 -19.82 -22.01 2.27
N ALA A 127 -21.09 -21.69 2.03
CA ALA A 127 -22.20 -22.08 2.90
C ALA A 127 -22.43 -23.60 2.91
N LYS A 128 -22.28 -24.29 1.77
CA LYS A 128 -22.34 -25.75 1.68
C LYS A 128 -21.18 -26.42 2.42
N LYS A 129 -19.95 -25.88 2.33
CA LYS A 129 -18.79 -26.37 3.10
C LYS A 129 -19.00 -26.21 4.60
N LYS A 130 -19.48 -25.04 5.06
CA LYS A 130 -19.82 -24.81 6.48
C LYS A 130 -20.88 -25.79 7.01
N LYS A 131 -21.96 -26.02 6.24
CA LYS A 131 -22.99 -27.02 6.59
C LYS A 131 -22.45 -28.47 6.60
N GLY A 132 -21.44 -28.78 5.78
CA GLY A 132 -20.77 -30.08 5.76
C GLY A 132 -19.85 -30.30 6.97
N GLU A 133 -19.25 -29.24 7.49
CA GLU A 133 -18.41 -29.27 8.70
C GLU A 133 -19.26 -29.38 9.98
N GLU A 134 -20.37 -28.64 10.09
CA GLU A 134 -21.33 -28.75 11.20
C GLU A 134 -21.94 -30.17 11.30
N LYS A 135 -22.30 -30.79 10.17
CA LYS A 135 -22.80 -32.17 10.14
C LYS A 135 -21.75 -33.22 10.56
N LYS A 136 -20.45 -32.94 10.34
CA LYS A 136 -19.36 -33.82 10.81
C LYS A 136 -19.07 -33.65 12.30
N GLY A 137 -19.31 -32.46 12.85
CA GLY A 137 -19.22 -32.18 14.30
C GLY A 137 -20.30 -32.91 15.09
N GLY A 138 -21.57 -32.75 14.69
CA GLY A 138 -22.70 -33.42 15.38
C GLY A 138 -22.63 -34.95 15.35
N ARG A 139 -22.16 -35.54 14.24
CA ARG A 139 -22.01 -37.00 14.13
C ARG A 139 -20.86 -37.57 14.98
N LYS A 140 -19.92 -36.74 15.46
CA LYS A 140 -18.89 -37.13 16.43
C LYS A 140 -19.39 -37.04 17.87
N GLU A 141 -20.30 -36.10 18.18
CA GLU A 141 -20.93 -36.00 19.50
C GLU A 141 -21.98 -37.09 19.73
N GLU A 142 -22.79 -37.43 18.72
CA GLU A 142 -23.76 -38.54 18.82
C GLU A 142 -23.07 -39.89 19.07
N LYS A 143 -21.94 -40.16 18.41
CA LYS A 143 -21.16 -41.40 18.63
C LYS A 143 -20.55 -41.49 20.03
N LYS A 144 -20.15 -40.37 20.64
CA LYS A 144 -19.68 -40.35 22.02
C LYS A 144 -20.80 -40.60 23.03
N GLY A 145 -22.03 -40.15 22.74
CA GLY A 145 -23.19 -40.38 23.60
C GLY A 145 -23.69 -41.83 23.57
N GLU A 146 -23.58 -42.50 22.42
CA GLU A 146 -23.90 -43.94 22.30
C GLU A 146 -22.88 -44.84 23.00
N GLU A 147 -21.59 -44.50 23.01
CA GLU A 147 -20.54 -45.31 23.66
C GLU A 147 -20.60 -45.29 25.21
N THR A 148 -21.27 -44.31 25.82
CA THR A 148 -21.41 -44.18 27.30
C THR A 148 -22.62 -44.88 27.92
N LYS A 149 -23.47 -45.57 27.14
CA LYS A 149 -24.59 -46.39 27.65
C LYS A 149 -24.26 -47.88 27.57
N LYS A 150 -23.44 -48.37 28.50
CA LYS A 150 -23.30 -49.79 28.85
C LYS A 150 -23.22 -49.94 30.36
#